data_AF-A0AAJ5YX31-F1
#
_entry.id   AF-A0AAJ5YX31-F1
#
_cell.length_a   1.000
_cell.length_b   1.000
_cell.length_c   1.000
_cell.angle_alpha   90.00
_cell.angle_beta   90.00
_cell.angle_gamma   90.00
#
_symmetry.space_group_name_H-M   'P 1'
#
loop_
_entity.id
_entity.type
_entity.pdbx_description
1 polymer ?
#
loop_
_entity_poly.entity_id
_entity_poly.type
_entity_poly.pdbx_seq_one_letter_code
_entity_poly.pdbx_strand_id
1 'polypeptide(L)'
;MDEEALRAMLPGGFGKQEVVAPKKRKVDTVLEPEEPNLQYIDSVSGTNSYDMAKKQDAGHELEAVDAKGSQEDPLSKRHSEDLDLSLNSKRHDPSLLPEGLTAEFGGAPLDQHIELQDHTKTISALAVDPSGTRVATGSHDYQVKLWDFGGMTQSFRPFRAFEPAENYPVVQLAYSPVSRNLLCVNATTEPRVYDFQGEELASYKKGNVFMRDMKHTNGHVSEMICGNWHPTEANTFLTGGSDSTLRVWDVDFQAGQKIVIVVRSKQRGTKTKVTAATYTQDGKAILAACQDGALHVWSTNGSYSRPSVSIERAHAVNEGASCIAVAYDNTTIATRGNDDTVKVWDLRQLRSPLASRENIPIGSEHSDIVFSPNGQQVITGTAAVPATARLTSTPDALDDLLSEWGQIAVFSRDDLSLKHVHPVGKSSVTRLHWQPRINQVLAGTRNGTVNVYYDNEASQLGALLGVKRSAKVRSNPFGIEELPGGVTADVPIFMPEDKDQDYYELDEPKRQYLEWKEAKNRIRRDPIKTKLPQMPIRGQGYGGRVGKSANTHLVQGMYEGQAALRMQDPREALLKYADKADKDPRWTSVYSKTQPKTIFSEETGDEE
;
A
#
# COMPACT_ATOMS: atom_id res chain seq x y z
N MET A 1 23.18 -5.59 86.96
CA MET A 1 21.86 -5.71 86.31
C MET A 1 21.93 -4.72 85.19
N ASP A 2 22.31 -5.21 84.01
CA ASP A 2 23.03 -4.40 83.05
C ASP A 2 22.05 -3.86 82.01
N GLU A 3 21.93 -2.53 81.95
CA GLU A 3 21.02 -1.78 81.07
C GLU A 3 21.18 -2.11 79.58
N GLU A 4 22.31 -2.70 79.19
CA GLU A 4 22.59 -3.14 77.82
C GLU A 4 21.74 -4.34 77.40
N ALA A 5 21.39 -5.24 78.32
CA ALA A 5 20.54 -6.39 78.02
C ALA A 5 19.07 -6.00 77.78
N LEU A 6 18.62 -4.89 78.39
CA LEU A 6 17.25 -4.37 78.24
C LEU A 6 17.05 -3.61 76.91
N ARG A 7 18.10 -2.98 76.36
CA ARG A 7 18.06 -2.32 75.04
C ARG A 7 18.06 -3.29 73.86
N ALA A 8 18.50 -4.53 74.06
CA ALA A 8 18.55 -5.55 73.00
C ALA A 8 17.20 -6.26 72.75
N MET A 9 16.20 -6.08 73.62
CA MET A 9 14.90 -6.76 73.51
C MET A 9 13.79 -5.97 72.81
N LEU A 10 14.05 -4.75 72.32
CA LEU A 10 13.06 -3.95 71.59
C LEU A 10 13.39 -3.90 70.08
N PRO A 11 12.45 -4.27 69.18
CA PRO A 11 12.66 -4.15 67.74
C PRO A 11 12.59 -2.68 67.31
N GLY A 12 13.74 -2.06 67.11
CA GLY A 12 13.86 -0.70 66.59
C GLY A 12 13.86 -0.67 65.06
N GLY A 13 12.73 -0.32 64.46
CA GLY A 13 12.68 0.18 63.08
C GLY A 13 11.83 -0.65 62.12
N PHE A 14 10.54 -0.31 62.08
CA PHE A 14 9.60 -0.70 61.03
C PHE A 14 9.87 0.16 59.77
N GLY A 15 10.06 -0.47 58.61
CA GLY A 15 9.87 0.16 57.29
C GLY A 15 11.02 0.99 56.71
N LYS A 16 11.96 0.33 56.02
CA LYS A 16 12.62 0.88 54.82
C LYS A 16 12.70 -0.22 53.75
N GLN A 17 12.04 -0.01 52.62
CA GLN A 17 12.16 -0.87 51.45
C GLN A 17 13.54 -0.65 50.81
N GLU A 18 14.34 -1.71 50.70
CA GLU A 18 15.54 -1.71 49.85
C GLU A 18 15.12 -1.83 48.38
N VAL A 19 15.60 -0.90 47.55
CA VAL A 19 15.45 -0.93 46.10
C VAL A 19 16.43 -1.95 45.53
N VAL A 20 15.90 -3.07 45.02
CA VAL A 20 16.68 -4.12 44.35
C VAL A 20 17.03 -3.66 42.94
N ALA A 21 18.32 -3.52 42.63
CA ALA A 21 18.80 -3.27 41.27
C ALA A 21 18.63 -4.52 40.37
N PRO A 22 18.24 -4.37 39.08
CA PRO A 22 17.98 -5.51 38.22
C PRO A 22 19.28 -6.24 37.81
N LYS A 23 19.27 -7.58 37.94
CA LYS A 23 20.35 -8.47 37.48
C LYS A 23 20.47 -8.46 35.96
N LYS A 24 21.66 -8.16 35.42
CA LYS A 24 22.00 -8.34 34.01
C LYS A 24 21.97 -9.83 33.64
N ARG A 25 21.18 -10.20 32.63
CA ARG A 25 21.22 -11.53 31.99
C ARG A 25 22.49 -11.63 31.14
N LYS A 26 23.22 -12.74 31.27
CA LYS A 26 24.30 -13.12 30.33
C LYS A 26 23.64 -13.52 29.00
N VAL A 27 24.10 -12.93 27.90
CA VAL A 27 23.74 -13.30 26.54
C VAL A 27 24.98 -13.95 25.92
N ASP A 28 24.79 -15.12 25.34
CA ASP A 28 25.83 -15.90 24.68
C ASP A 28 26.36 -15.18 23.42
N THR A 29 27.66 -15.33 23.21
CA THR A 29 28.46 -14.74 22.13
C THR A 29 28.04 -15.24 20.75
N VAL A 30 27.65 -14.32 19.87
CA VAL A 30 27.56 -14.52 18.41
C VAL A 30 28.69 -13.71 17.77
N LEU A 31 29.44 -14.37 16.90
CA LEU A 31 30.56 -13.82 16.13
C LEU A 31 30.15 -12.60 15.30
N GLU A 32 30.92 -11.51 15.40
CA GLU A 32 30.79 -10.31 14.56
C GLU A 32 31.30 -10.57 13.14
N PRO A 33 30.69 -9.99 12.09
CA PRO A 33 31.29 -9.92 10.77
C PRO A 33 32.26 -8.73 10.66
N GLU A 34 33.48 -8.98 10.20
CA GLU A 34 34.51 -7.96 9.95
C GLU A 34 34.09 -7.03 8.79
N GLU A 35 34.19 -5.71 8.99
CA GLU A 35 34.09 -4.71 7.94
C GLU A 35 35.41 -4.58 7.17
N PRO A 36 35.41 -4.49 5.81
CA PRO A 36 36.64 -4.24 5.07
C PRO A 36 37.05 -2.76 5.11
N ASN A 37 38.29 -2.52 5.53
CA ASN A 37 38.98 -1.23 5.48
C ASN A 37 39.16 -0.73 4.03
N LEU A 38 38.55 0.41 3.70
CA LEU A 38 38.85 1.18 2.49
C LEU A 38 39.93 2.22 2.80
N GLN A 39 41.14 1.96 2.31
CA GLN A 39 42.24 2.93 2.32
C GLN A 39 42.10 3.89 1.13
N TYR A 40 42.09 5.19 1.43
CA TYR A 40 42.21 6.27 0.47
C TYR A 40 43.63 6.31 -0.12
N ILE A 41 43.75 6.35 -1.44
CA ILE A 41 44.96 6.76 -2.16
C ILE A 41 44.55 7.88 -3.12
N ASP A 42 45.06 9.08 -2.87
CA ASP A 42 45.06 10.18 -3.81
C ASP A 42 46.17 9.95 -4.86
N SER A 43 45.86 10.17 -6.14
CA SER A 43 46.43 11.27 -6.94
C SER A 43 46.53 11.02 -8.46
N VAL A 44 46.34 12.14 -9.18
CA VAL A 44 46.86 12.53 -10.50
C VAL A 44 45.96 12.37 -11.74
N SER A 45 45.63 13.55 -12.25
CA SER A 45 45.08 13.97 -13.53
C SER A 45 45.83 13.48 -14.79
N GLY A 46 45.10 13.23 -15.88
CA GLY A 46 45.69 13.11 -17.21
C GLY A 46 44.68 12.83 -18.35
N THR A 47 44.40 13.89 -19.09
CA THR A 47 43.67 14.11 -20.37
C THR A 47 43.76 13.10 -21.53
N ASN A 48 42.77 13.24 -22.46
CA ASN A 48 42.67 12.87 -23.91
C ASN A 48 41.67 11.72 -24.18
N SER A 49 40.54 11.81 -24.91
CA SER A 49 40.07 12.45 -26.17
C SER A 49 40.49 11.76 -27.48
N TYR A 50 39.46 11.44 -28.31
CA TYR A 50 39.47 10.98 -29.73
C TYR A 50 39.93 9.52 -29.99
N ASP A 51 39.49 8.76 -30.99
CA ASP A 51 38.54 8.93 -32.10
C ASP A 51 38.14 7.54 -32.67
N MET A 52 37.07 7.57 -33.47
CA MET A 52 36.59 6.63 -34.50
C MET A 52 37.47 5.47 -35.00
N ALA A 53 36.85 4.30 -35.22
CA ALA A 53 37.22 3.38 -36.29
C ALA A 53 35.97 2.82 -37.01
N LYS A 54 35.91 3.12 -38.31
CA LYS A 54 34.91 2.69 -39.29
C LYS A 54 35.17 1.28 -39.80
N LYS A 55 34.06 0.62 -40.18
CA LYS A 55 33.81 -0.26 -41.34
C LYS A 55 34.85 -1.30 -41.74
N GLN A 56 34.37 -2.52 -41.95
CA GLN A 56 34.61 -3.23 -43.21
C GLN A 56 33.34 -4.01 -43.63
N ASP A 57 32.82 -3.59 -44.79
CA ASP A 57 31.78 -4.24 -45.57
C ASP A 57 32.37 -5.47 -46.29
N ALA A 58 31.64 -6.58 -46.33
CA ALA A 58 31.83 -7.64 -47.34
C ALA A 58 30.45 -8.22 -47.68
N GLY A 59 30.00 -7.92 -48.90
CA GLY A 59 28.72 -8.33 -49.43
C GLY A 59 28.70 -9.75 -49.98
N HIS A 60 27.50 -10.31 -50.06
CA HIS A 60 27.14 -11.24 -51.11
C HIS A 60 25.62 -11.16 -51.34
N GLU A 61 25.24 -10.61 -52.49
CA GLU A 61 23.92 -10.76 -53.09
C GLU A 61 23.74 -12.21 -53.56
N LEU A 62 22.52 -12.76 -53.46
CA LEU A 62 21.92 -13.66 -54.44
C LEU A 62 20.38 -13.60 -54.34
N GLU A 63 19.77 -13.81 -55.51
CA GLU A 63 18.47 -13.34 -55.97
C GLU A 63 17.22 -14.14 -55.55
N ALA A 64 16.10 -13.41 -55.65
CA ALA A 64 14.68 -13.72 -55.82
C ALA A 64 14.21 -15.16 -56.15
N VAL A 65 13.07 -15.55 -55.56
CA VAL A 65 11.94 -16.21 -56.26
C VAL A 65 10.60 -15.82 -55.61
N ASP A 66 9.70 -15.25 -56.40
CA ASP A 66 8.29 -15.00 -56.09
C ASP A 66 7.46 -16.30 -56.10
N ALA A 67 6.51 -16.48 -55.15
CA ALA A 67 5.28 -17.23 -55.40
C ALA A 67 4.15 -16.87 -54.40
N LYS A 68 2.99 -16.59 -54.99
CA LYS A 68 1.68 -16.22 -54.41
C LYS A 68 1.12 -17.21 -53.39
N GLY A 69 0.34 -16.70 -52.44
CA GLY A 69 -0.65 -17.49 -51.70
C GLY A 69 -1.19 -16.79 -50.45
N SER A 70 -2.39 -16.23 -50.56
CA SER A 70 -3.24 -15.72 -49.47
C SER A 70 -3.50 -16.76 -48.39
N GLN A 71 -3.44 -16.39 -47.11
CA GLN A 71 -4.49 -16.57 -46.08
C GLN A 71 -3.96 -16.38 -44.65
N GLU A 72 -4.76 -15.62 -43.88
CA GLU A 72 -5.01 -15.73 -42.43
C GLU A 72 -3.95 -15.26 -41.42
N ASP A 73 -4.34 -14.22 -40.67
CA ASP A 73 -3.71 -13.77 -39.42
C ASP A 73 -3.73 -14.88 -38.35
N PRO A 74 -2.61 -15.11 -37.64
CA PRO A 74 -2.64 -15.81 -36.37
C PRO A 74 -2.29 -14.87 -35.21
N LEU A 75 -3.23 -14.84 -34.26
CA LEU A 75 -3.12 -14.37 -32.88
C LEU A 75 -1.69 -14.45 -32.32
N SER A 76 -1.19 -13.32 -31.81
CA SER A 76 0.02 -13.29 -30.98
C SER A 76 -0.27 -13.90 -29.60
N LYS A 77 0.05 -15.20 -29.45
CA LYS A 77 0.34 -15.80 -28.15
C LYS A 77 1.61 -15.12 -27.60
N ARG A 78 1.48 -14.25 -26.61
CA ARG A 78 2.62 -13.89 -25.76
C ARG A 78 2.74 -14.91 -24.64
N HIS A 79 3.86 -15.61 -24.66
CA HIS A 79 4.34 -16.47 -23.60
C HIS A 79 4.42 -15.68 -22.28
N SER A 80 3.89 -16.29 -21.22
CA SER A 80 4.13 -15.90 -19.84
C SER A 80 5.58 -16.20 -19.50
N GLU A 81 6.42 -15.16 -19.47
CA GLU A 81 7.70 -15.23 -18.79
C GLU A 81 7.48 -14.86 -17.32
N ASP A 82 7.86 -15.78 -16.45
CA ASP A 82 7.84 -15.66 -15.00
C ASP A 82 8.71 -14.47 -14.58
N LEU A 83 8.08 -13.41 -14.09
CA LEU A 83 8.76 -12.25 -13.52
C LEU A 83 9.28 -12.60 -12.12
N ASP A 84 10.55 -12.94 -12.05
CA ASP A 84 11.32 -13.10 -10.81
C ASP A 84 11.29 -11.81 -9.98
N LEU A 85 10.56 -11.86 -8.86
CA LEU A 85 10.49 -10.83 -7.84
C LEU A 85 11.72 -10.88 -6.92
N SER A 86 12.88 -10.47 -7.43
CA SER A 86 14.03 -10.13 -6.58
C SER A 86 14.03 -8.62 -6.27
N LEU A 87 13.57 -8.30 -5.07
CA LEU A 87 13.61 -6.99 -4.42
C LEU A 87 15.04 -6.42 -4.42
N ASN A 88 15.34 -5.51 -5.35
CA ASN A 88 16.53 -4.67 -5.24
C ASN A 88 16.15 -3.36 -4.54
N SER A 89 16.38 -3.37 -3.22
CA SER A 89 16.25 -2.25 -2.29
C SER A 89 17.21 -1.12 -2.68
N LYS A 90 16.77 -0.19 -3.53
CA LYS A 90 17.30 1.18 -3.53
C LYS A 90 16.33 2.04 -2.73
N ARG A 91 16.82 2.52 -1.58
CA ARG A 91 16.13 3.51 -0.73
C ARG A 91 15.83 4.73 -1.62
N HIS A 92 14.55 4.96 -1.89
CA HIS A 92 14.09 6.14 -2.60
C HIS A 92 13.78 7.25 -1.59
N ASP A 93 14.51 8.35 -1.67
CA ASP A 93 14.27 9.55 -0.89
C ASP A 93 12.84 10.10 -1.16
N PRO A 94 12.05 10.40 -0.11
CA PRO A 94 10.64 10.76 -0.26
C PRO A 94 10.37 12.20 -0.73
N SER A 95 11.40 13.02 -0.98
CA SER A 95 11.26 14.47 -1.23
C SER A 95 11.24 14.89 -2.70
N LEU A 96 11.49 13.99 -3.65
CA LEU A 96 11.54 14.32 -5.07
C LEU A 96 10.61 13.37 -5.85
N LEU A 97 9.44 13.87 -6.23
CA LEU A 97 8.67 13.26 -7.32
C LEU A 97 9.49 13.46 -8.60
N PRO A 98 9.79 12.41 -9.40
CA PRO A 98 10.52 12.58 -10.65
C PRO A 98 9.71 13.50 -11.57
N GLU A 99 10.32 14.60 -12.02
CA GLU A 99 9.72 15.67 -12.85
C GLU A 99 9.15 15.19 -14.21
N GLY A 100 9.17 13.89 -14.51
CA GLY A 100 8.72 13.30 -15.77
C GLY A 100 7.37 12.59 -15.76
N LEU A 101 6.81 12.19 -14.61
CA LEU A 101 5.53 11.44 -14.61
C LEU A 101 4.31 12.32 -14.90
N THR A 102 4.37 13.64 -14.64
CA THR A 102 3.19 14.52 -14.72
C THR A 102 2.81 14.94 -16.16
N ALA A 103 3.68 14.71 -17.14
CA ALA A 103 3.43 15.03 -18.55
C ALA A 103 2.83 13.84 -19.34
N GLU A 104 2.98 12.61 -18.85
CA GLU A 104 2.55 11.38 -19.57
C GLU A 104 1.13 10.93 -19.22
N PHE A 105 0.53 11.46 -18.14
CA PHE A 105 -0.84 11.10 -17.77
C PHE A 105 -1.86 11.85 -18.65
N GLY A 106 -2.44 11.13 -19.62
CA GLY A 106 -3.57 11.59 -20.41
C GLY A 106 -4.77 11.95 -19.54
N GLY A 107 -4.99 13.25 -19.30
CA GLY A 107 -6.22 13.77 -18.68
C GLY A 107 -6.54 13.25 -17.28
N ALA A 108 -7.76 13.56 -16.82
CA ALA A 108 -8.29 13.01 -15.57
C ALA A 108 -8.79 11.56 -15.81
N PRO A 109 -8.35 10.56 -15.03
CA PRO A 109 -8.70 9.16 -15.24
C PRO A 109 -10.13 8.91 -14.74
N LEU A 110 -11.12 9.03 -15.62
CA LEU A 110 -12.55 8.93 -15.28
C LEU A 110 -13.29 7.82 -16.05
N ASP A 111 -12.57 7.01 -16.84
CA ASP A 111 -13.18 6.06 -17.80
C ASP A 111 -13.75 4.81 -17.13
N GLN A 112 -13.02 4.24 -16.16
CA GLN A 112 -13.45 3.06 -15.42
C GLN A 112 -13.47 3.34 -13.92
N HIS A 113 -14.37 2.66 -13.21
CA HIS A 113 -14.49 2.83 -11.76
C HIS A 113 -14.70 1.51 -11.02
N ILE A 114 -14.28 1.51 -9.76
CA ILE A 114 -14.57 0.49 -8.75
C ILE A 114 -15.37 1.13 -7.63
N GLU A 115 -16.31 0.41 -7.07
CA GLU A 115 -17.11 0.88 -5.94
C GLU A 115 -16.73 0.15 -4.65
N LEU A 116 -16.32 0.92 -3.64
CA LEU A 116 -16.12 0.43 -2.28
C LEU A 116 -17.41 0.68 -1.51
N GLN A 117 -18.23 -0.38 -1.38
CA GLN A 117 -19.53 -0.32 -0.73
C GLN A 117 -19.50 -1.07 0.61
N ASP A 118 -19.19 -0.36 1.69
CA ASP A 118 -19.27 -0.94 3.05
C ASP A 118 -19.76 0.06 4.11
N HIS A 119 -19.67 1.37 3.87
CA HIS A 119 -20.26 2.35 4.78
C HIS A 119 -21.78 2.43 4.61
N THR A 120 -22.48 2.65 5.72
CA THR A 120 -23.96 2.73 5.73
C THR A 120 -24.47 4.16 5.59
N LYS A 121 -23.63 5.13 5.95
CA LYS A 121 -23.94 6.57 5.94
C LYS A 121 -22.96 7.32 5.06
N THR A 122 -23.18 8.63 4.97
CA THR A 122 -22.40 9.57 4.15
C THR A 122 -20.91 9.50 4.46
N ILE A 123 -20.09 9.39 3.41
CA ILE A 123 -18.63 9.53 3.57
C ILE A 123 -18.32 11.00 3.82
N SER A 124 -17.63 11.24 4.92
CA SER A 124 -17.26 12.57 5.41
C SER A 124 -15.78 12.83 5.34
N ALA A 125 -14.94 11.79 5.23
CA ALA A 125 -13.51 11.92 5.12
C ALA A 125 -12.92 10.84 4.22
N LEU A 126 -11.90 11.21 3.45
CA LEU A 126 -11.18 10.34 2.53
C LEU A 126 -9.71 10.72 2.59
N ALA A 127 -8.83 9.74 2.76
CA ALA A 127 -7.39 9.95 2.70
C ALA A 127 -6.72 8.78 1.98
N VAL A 128 -5.71 9.06 1.19
CA VAL A 128 -4.92 8.05 0.48
C VAL A 128 -3.47 8.14 0.93
N ASP A 129 -2.85 6.98 1.12
CA ASP A 129 -1.44 6.89 1.45
C ASP A 129 -0.58 7.51 0.33
N PRO A 130 0.57 8.14 0.61
CA PRO A 130 1.44 8.73 -0.42
C PRO A 130 1.88 7.73 -1.50
N SER A 131 1.95 6.43 -1.19
CA SER A 131 2.24 5.40 -2.20
C SER A 131 1.03 5.02 -3.06
N GLY A 132 -0.19 5.37 -2.65
CA GLY A 132 -1.43 4.97 -3.34
C GLY A 132 -1.86 3.52 -3.08
N THR A 133 -1.19 2.80 -2.18
CA THR A 133 -1.51 1.40 -1.88
C THR A 133 -2.70 1.24 -0.93
N ARG A 134 -2.88 2.21 -0.03
CA ARG A 134 -3.95 2.20 0.96
C ARG A 134 -4.82 3.45 0.93
N VAL A 135 -6.07 3.25 1.29
CA VAL A 135 -7.08 4.30 1.42
C VAL A 135 -7.72 4.17 2.79
N ALA A 136 -7.97 5.29 3.45
CA ALA A 136 -8.76 5.38 4.66
C ALA A 136 -10.04 6.15 4.34
N THR A 137 -11.17 5.62 4.77
CA THR A 137 -12.48 6.24 4.61
C THR A 137 -13.09 6.46 5.98
N GLY A 138 -13.62 7.66 6.20
CA GLY A 138 -14.35 8.04 7.39
C GLY A 138 -15.77 8.45 7.01
N SER A 139 -16.72 8.05 7.84
CA SER A 139 -18.14 8.26 7.56
C SER A 139 -18.87 8.79 8.80
N HIS A 140 -20.09 9.27 8.58
CA HIS A 140 -21.04 9.62 9.64
C HIS A 140 -21.58 8.40 10.39
N ASP A 141 -21.19 7.18 9.99
CA ASP A 141 -21.40 5.95 10.76
C ASP A 141 -20.40 5.77 11.90
N TYR A 142 -19.56 6.77 12.16
CA TYR A 142 -18.55 6.81 13.24
C TYR A 142 -17.35 5.89 13.01
N GLN A 143 -17.33 5.16 11.89
CA GLN A 143 -16.29 4.19 11.59
C GLN A 143 -15.24 4.78 10.65
N VAL A 144 -13.99 4.40 10.91
CA VAL A 144 -12.91 4.50 9.94
C VAL A 144 -12.66 3.11 9.36
N LYS A 145 -12.72 3.01 8.04
CA LYS A 145 -12.42 1.77 7.31
C LYS A 145 -11.15 1.94 6.53
N LEU A 146 -10.26 0.96 6.65
CA LEU A 146 -8.97 0.93 5.98
C LEU A 146 -9.01 -0.09 4.85
N TRP A 147 -8.55 0.36 3.69
CA TRP A 147 -8.55 -0.37 2.44
C TRP A 147 -7.11 -0.56 1.99
N ASP A 148 -6.72 -1.80 1.68
CA ASP A 148 -5.46 -2.17 1.06
C ASP A 148 -5.71 -2.79 -0.32
N PHE A 149 -5.35 -2.06 -1.40
CA PHE A 149 -5.54 -2.57 -2.75
C PHE A 149 -4.62 -3.75 -3.09
N GLY A 150 -3.46 -3.84 -2.44
CA GLY A 150 -2.51 -4.92 -2.62
C GLY A 150 -2.95 -6.21 -1.93
N GLY A 151 -3.79 -6.13 -0.91
CA GLY A 151 -4.38 -7.29 -0.21
C GLY A 151 -5.78 -7.67 -0.72
N MET A 152 -6.47 -6.74 -1.38
CA MET A 152 -7.84 -6.95 -1.83
C MET A 152 -7.97 -7.89 -3.03
N THR A 153 -9.18 -8.44 -3.12
CA THR A 153 -9.69 -9.17 -4.29
C THR A 153 -10.87 -8.38 -4.85
N GLN A 154 -11.46 -8.84 -5.95
CA GLN A 154 -12.67 -8.25 -6.56
C GLN A 154 -13.86 -8.07 -5.61
N SER A 155 -13.87 -8.70 -4.42
CA SER A 155 -14.90 -8.44 -3.41
C SER A 155 -14.76 -7.10 -2.69
N PHE A 156 -13.63 -6.40 -2.86
CA PHE A 156 -13.34 -5.08 -2.29
C PHE A 156 -13.86 -4.91 -0.86
N ARG A 157 -13.33 -5.71 0.08
CA ARG A 157 -13.65 -5.62 1.51
C ARG A 157 -12.57 -4.83 2.24
N PRO A 158 -12.92 -4.01 3.24
CA PRO A 158 -11.92 -3.37 4.07
C PRO A 158 -11.16 -4.43 4.86
N PHE A 159 -9.87 -4.23 5.09
CA PHE A 159 -9.08 -5.17 5.89
C PHE A 159 -9.24 -4.91 7.39
N ARG A 160 -9.56 -3.67 7.78
CA ARG A 160 -9.80 -3.25 9.16
C ARG A 160 -10.87 -2.16 9.20
N ALA A 161 -11.74 -2.25 10.19
CA ALA A 161 -12.70 -1.22 10.54
C ALA A 161 -12.63 -0.99 12.06
N PHE A 162 -12.65 0.27 12.49
CA PHE A 162 -12.65 0.62 13.91
C PHE A 162 -13.33 1.96 14.13
N GLU A 163 -13.74 2.22 15.37
CA GLU A 163 -14.39 3.45 15.79
C GLU A 163 -13.39 4.27 16.61
N PRO A 164 -12.83 5.36 16.05
CA PRO A 164 -11.81 6.14 16.74
C PRO A 164 -12.38 6.86 17.96
N ALA A 165 -13.57 7.46 17.86
CA ALA A 165 -14.24 8.11 18.98
C ALA A 165 -15.70 7.68 19.02
N GLU A 166 -16.11 7.10 20.15
CA GLU A 166 -17.46 6.58 20.34
C GLU A 166 -18.50 7.70 20.13
N ASN A 167 -19.42 7.49 19.19
CA ASN A 167 -20.54 8.37 18.84
C ASN A 167 -20.22 9.72 18.15
N TYR A 168 -18.96 10.00 17.81
CA TYR A 168 -18.60 11.24 17.10
C TYR A 168 -18.24 10.97 15.64
N PRO A 169 -18.88 11.66 14.67
CA PRO A 169 -18.58 11.44 13.26
C PRO A 169 -17.13 11.81 12.95
N VAL A 170 -16.53 11.06 12.04
CA VAL A 170 -15.21 11.39 11.51
C VAL A 170 -15.41 12.58 10.57
N VAL A 171 -14.69 13.67 10.79
CA VAL A 171 -14.83 14.89 9.98
C VAL A 171 -13.76 14.93 8.90
N GLN A 172 -12.51 14.61 9.25
CA GLN A 172 -11.40 14.64 8.32
C GLN A 172 -10.36 13.56 8.65
N LEU A 173 -9.76 13.01 7.60
CA LEU A 173 -8.66 12.06 7.66
C LEU A 173 -7.52 12.61 6.82
N ALA A 174 -6.28 12.41 7.26
CA ALA A 174 -5.11 12.76 6.48
C ALA A 174 -3.98 11.78 6.76
N TYR A 175 -3.36 11.23 5.72
CA TYR A 175 -2.11 10.48 5.86
C TYR A 175 -0.92 11.43 5.90
N SER A 176 0.07 11.09 6.72
CA SER A 176 1.35 11.79 6.71
C SER A 176 2.10 11.45 5.43
N PRO A 177 2.60 12.46 4.69
CA PRO A 177 3.38 12.24 3.47
C PRO A 177 4.68 11.47 3.73
N VAL A 178 5.24 11.59 4.94
CA VAL A 178 6.54 11.03 5.31
C VAL A 178 6.40 9.79 6.18
N SER A 179 5.69 9.87 7.32
CA SER A 179 5.59 8.75 8.27
C SER A 179 4.54 7.71 7.89
N ARG A 180 3.60 8.03 6.99
CA ARG A 180 2.42 7.23 6.64
C ARG A 180 1.46 6.97 7.81
N ASN A 181 1.62 7.68 8.92
CA ASN A 181 0.65 7.69 10.00
C ASN A 181 -0.65 8.36 9.55
N LEU A 182 -1.77 7.89 10.07
CA LEU A 182 -3.09 8.43 9.77
C LEU A 182 -3.52 9.38 10.90
N LEU A 183 -3.77 10.64 10.56
CA LEU A 183 -4.44 11.57 11.45
C LEU A 183 -5.95 11.39 11.30
N CYS A 184 -6.61 11.14 12.41
CA CYS A 184 -8.07 11.08 12.50
C CYS A 184 -8.60 12.27 13.27
N VAL A 185 -9.41 13.08 12.59
CA VAL A 185 -10.12 14.21 13.18
C VAL A 185 -11.60 13.88 13.21
N ASN A 186 -12.13 13.69 14.41
CA ASN A 186 -13.55 13.55 14.67
C ASN A 186 -14.11 14.91 15.08
N ALA A 187 -15.44 15.01 15.19
CA ALA A 187 -16.12 16.15 15.80
C ALA A 187 -15.91 16.23 17.34
N THR A 188 -14.76 15.78 17.84
CA THR A 188 -14.30 15.85 19.23
C THR A 188 -13.28 16.99 19.37
N THR A 189 -12.82 17.20 20.61
CA THR A 189 -11.75 18.15 20.95
C THR A 189 -10.35 17.53 20.86
N GLU A 190 -10.26 16.22 20.62
CA GLU A 190 -9.04 15.45 20.75
C GLU A 190 -8.67 14.84 19.40
N PRO A 191 -7.59 15.29 18.74
CA PRO A 191 -7.06 14.57 17.60
C PRO A 191 -6.58 13.19 18.03
N ARG A 192 -6.65 12.21 17.14
CA ARG A 192 -6.03 10.90 17.33
C ARG A 192 -5.17 10.56 16.12
N VAL A 193 -4.01 9.97 16.38
CA VAL A 193 -3.09 9.50 15.34
C VAL A 193 -3.04 7.99 15.41
N TYR A 194 -3.23 7.37 14.26
CA TYR A 194 -3.17 5.93 14.06
C TYR A 194 -1.96 5.57 13.22
N ASP A 195 -1.45 4.37 13.42
CA ASP A 195 -0.48 3.76 12.53
C ASP A 195 -1.15 3.38 11.19
N PHE A 196 -0.33 3.12 10.18
CA PHE A 196 -0.73 2.58 8.88
C PHE A 196 -1.53 1.26 8.99
N GLN A 197 -1.39 0.51 10.09
CA GLN A 197 -2.19 -0.70 10.39
C GLN A 197 -3.50 -0.44 11.14
N GLY A 198 -3.79 0.81 11.53
CA GLY A 198 -4.99 1.20 12.28
C GLY A 198 -4.90 0.96 13.79
N GLU A 199 -3.68 0.90 14.35
CA GLU A 199 -3.46 0.93 15.80
C GLU A 199 -3.31 2.36 16.29
N GLU A 200 -3.83 2.68 17.47
CA GLU A 200 -3.74 4.05 18.02
C GLU A 200 -2.33 4.31 18.54
N LEU A 201 -1.64 5.31 17.97
CA LEU A 201 -0.29 5.72 18.37
C LEU A 201 -0.32 6.82 19.43
N ALA A 202 -1.18 7.81 19.25
CA ALA A 202 -1.25 8.97 20.11
C ALA A 202 -2.67 9.55 20.19
N SER A 203 -3.09 9.90 21.40
CA SER A 203 -4.23 10.78 21.64
C SER A 203 -3.76 12.04 22.36
N TYR A 204 -4.40 13.17 22.06
CA TYR A 204 -4.01 14.47 22.60
C TYR A 204 -5.03 14.94 23.62
N LYS A 205 -4.55 15.70 24.61
CA LYS A 205 -5.39 16.18 25.72
C LYS A 205 -6.43 17.18 25.25
N LYS A 206 -7.63 17.07 25.81
CA LYS A 206 -8.67 18.11 25.74
C LYS A 206 -8.24 19.42 26.39
N GLY A 207 -8.65 20.54 25.78
CA GLY A 207 -8.49 21.88 26.33
C GLY A 207 -9.46 22.20 27.46
N ASN A 208 -9.05 23.07 28.38
CA ASN A 208 -9.93 23.57 29.42
C ASN A 208 -10.91 24.60 28.86
N VAL A 209 -12.21 24.25 28.87
CA VAL A 209 -13.31 25.05 28.31
C VAL A 209 -13.54 26.38 29.04
N PHE A 210 -13.12 26.47 30.31
CA PHE A 210 -13.35 27.66 31.12
C PHE A 210 -12.32 28.77 30.90
N MET A 211 -11.23 28.49 30.19
CA MET A 211 -10.19 29.46 29.89
C MET A 211 -10.62 30.36 28.73
N ARG A 212 -10.55 31.69 28.91
CA ARG A 212 -10.85 32.66 27.84
C ARG A 212 -9.72 32.82 26.83
N ASP A 213 -8.49 32.78 27.32
CA ASP A 213 -7.31 32.85 26.46
C ASP A 213 -6.93 31.46 25.98
N MET A 214 -7.02 31.27 24.67
CA MET A 214 -6.81 29.97 24.06
C MET A 214 -5.33 29.57 24.04
N LYS A 215 -4.40 30.54 24.12
CA LYS A 215 -2.96 30.25 24.17
C LYS A 215 -2.55 29.42 25.39
N HIS A 216 -3.29 29.54 26.49
CA HIS A 216 -3.01 28.89 27.77
C HIS A 216 -3.74 27.55 27.96
N THR A 217 -4.40 27.04 26.91
CA THR A 217 -5.12 25.75 26.97
C THR A 217 -4.29 24.67 26.27
N ASN A 218 -4.21 23.48 26.85
CA ASN A 218 -3.36 22.39 26.33
C ASN A 218 -3.96 21.60 25.15
N GLY A 219 -5.16 21.96 24.70
CA GLY A 219 -5.78 21.39 23.51
C GLY A 219 -7.05 22.12 23.09
N HIS A 220 -7.74 21.59 22.08
CA HIS A 220 -8.95 22.24 21.57
C HIS A 220 -10.05 22.29 22.62
N VAL A 221 -10.80 23.38 22.60
CA VAL A 221 -11.89 23.65 23.56
C VAL A 221 -13.25 23.21 22.99
N SER A 222 -13.39 23.19 21.68
CA SER A 222 -14.58 22.73 20.97
C SER A 222 -14.22 21.80 19.81
N GLU A 223 -15.24 21.36 19.08
CA GLU A 223 -15.11 20.45 17.93
C GLU A 223 -14.04 20.89 16.93
N MET A 224 -13.31 19.90 16.43
CA MET A 224 -12.36 20.06 15.36
C MET A 224 -13.06 19.89 14.01
N ILE A 225 -12.67 20.70 13.03
CA ILE A 225 -13.28 20.74 11.71
C ILE A 225 -12.29 20.27 10.64
N CYS A 226 -11.01 20.57 10.79
CA CYS A 226 -10.00 20.20 9.80
C CYS A 226 -8.70 19.74 10.47
N GLY A 227 -7.93 18.93 9.72
CA GLY A 227 -6.60 18.53 10.12
C GLY A 227 -5.77 18.06 8.94
N ASN A 228 -4.50 18.46 8.92
CA ASN A 228 -3.57 18.18 7.84
C ASN A 228 -2.15 18.00 8.39
N TRP A 229 -1.40 17.07 7.83
CA TRP A 229 0.01 16.87 8.18
C TRP A 229 0.89 17.98 7.61
N HIS A 230 2.03 18.22 8.24
CA HIS A 230 3.09 18.99 7.62
C HIS A 230 3.67 18.20 6.43
N PRO A 231 3.93 18.85 5.29
CA PRO A 231 4.35 18.15 4.07
C PRO A 231 5.75 17.53 4.17
N THR A 232 6.64 18.12 4.97
CA THR A 232 8.05 17.71 5.06
C THR A 232 8.45 17.18 6.45
N GLU A 233 7.69 17.51 7.50
CA GLU A 233 8.00 17.10 8.87
C GLU A 233 7.08 15.95 9.26
N ALA A 234 7.65 14.79 9.54
CA ALA A 234 6.89 13.55 9.69
C ALA A 234 5.97 13.52 10.93
N ASN A 235 6.37 14.25 11.98
CA ASN A 235 5.72 14.23 13.29
C ASN A 235 4.86 15.48 13.56
N THR A 236 4.87 16.46 12.65
CA THR A 236 4.13 17.72 12.84
C THR A 236 2.81 17.67 12.07
N PHE A 237 1.71 18.05 12.71
CA PHE A 237 0.42 18.24 12.02
C PHE A 237 -0.35 19.43 12.58
N LEU A 238 -1.26 19.94 11.76
CA LEU A 238 -2.13 21.08 12.02
C LEU A 238 -3.55 20.59 12.24
N THR A 239 -4.25 21.20 13.20
CA THR A 239 -5.69 21.04 13.37
C THR A 239 -6.35 22.39 13.53
N GLY A 240 -7.57 22.51 13.04
CA GLY A 240 -8.40 23.71 13.16
C GLY A 240 -9.81 23.35 13.62
N GLY A 241 -10.43 24.22 14.40
CA GLY A 241 -11.75 23.93 14.98
C GLY A 241 -12.65 25.14 15.16
N SER A 242 -13.84 24.85 15.72
CA SER A 242 -14.86 25.84 16.06
C SER A 242 -14.41 26.80 17.18
N ASP A 243 -13.31 26.51 17.89
CA ASP A 243 -12.76 27.36 18.95
C ASP A 243 -11.98 28.56 18.42
N SER A 244 -11.98 28.74 17.08
CA SER A 244 -11.28 29.82 16.38
C SER A 244 -9.76 29.74 16.51
N THR A 245 -9.25 28.53 16.76
CA THR A 245 -7.81 28.29 16.83
C THR A 245 -7.34 27.30 15.78
N LEU A 246 -6.13 27.56 15.29
CA LEU A 246 -5.30 26.55 14.65
C LEU A 246 -4.24 26.12 15.64
N ARG A 247 -4.03 24.81 15.76
CA ARG A 247 -3.02 24.24 16.63
C ARG A 247 -2.08 23.39 15.83
N VAL A 248 -0.79 23.58 16.07
CA VAL A 248 0.26 22.72 15.54
C VAL A 248 0.68 21.79 16.65
N TRP A 249 0.65 20.50 16.35
CA TRP A 249 0.96 19.41 17.26
C TRP A 249 2.22 18.70 16.80
N ASP A 250 2.83 18.00 17.73
CA ASP A 250 3.98 17.15 17.50
C ASP A 250 3.65 15.76 18.06
N VAL A 251 3.83 14.72 17.25
CA VAL A 251 3.52 13.33 17.62
C VAL A 251 4.31 12.86 18.83
N ASP A 252 5.54 13.34 18.98
CA ASP A 252 6.38 12.97 20.11
C ASP A 252 5.98 13.72 21.40
N PHE A 253 5.26 14.84 21.28
CA PHE A 253 4.82 15.66 22.40
C PHE A 253 3.30 15.60 22.61
N GLN A 254 2.84 14.55 23.29
CA GLN A 254 1.42 14.34 23.57
C GLN A 254 0.84 15.23 24.68
N ALA A 255 1.70 15.87 25.49
CA ALA A 255 1.26 16.60 26.67
C ALA A 255 0.56 17.94 26.35
N GLY A 256 0.71 18.46 25.13
CA GLY A 256 0.04 19.66 24.66
C GLY A 256 0.40 19.99 23.22
N GLN A 257 -0.01 21.16 22.75
CA GLN A 257 0.35 21.65 21.42
C GLN A 257 1.70 22.38 21.39
N LYS A 258 2.38 22.34 20.24
CA LYS A 258 3.62 23.08 19.96
C LYS A 258 3.35 24.57 19.74
N ILE A 259 2.33 24.89 18.94
CA ILE A 259 1.96 26.27 18.58
C ILE A 259 0.45 26.43 18.62
N VAL A 260 -0.02 27.58 19.12
CA VAL A 260 -1.42 28.02 19.05
C VAL A 260 -1.52 29.32 18.24
N ILE A 261 -2.33 29.30 17.20
CA ILE A 261 -2.68 30.47 16.39
C ILE A 261 -4.14 30.79 16.68
N VAL A 262 -4.42 32.00 17.17
CA VAL A 262 -5.80 32.44 17.44
C VAL A 262 -6.25 33.30 16.28
N VAL A 263 -7.26 32.80 15.56
CA VAL A 263 -7.80 33.46 14.38
C VAL A 263 -8.86 34.47 14.80
N ARG A 264 -8.77 35.68 14.22
CA ARG A 264 -9.65 36.80 14.53
C ARG A 264 -10.08 37.48 13.24
N SER A 265 -11.37 37.78 13.16
CA SER A 265 -11.94 38.59 12.09
C SER A 265 -11.48 40.04 12.20
N LYS A 266 -11.16 40.67 11.08
CA LYS A 266 -10.73 42.07 11.06
C LYS A 266 -11.88 43.05 11.25
N GLN A 267 -13.07 42.72 10.77
CA GLN A 267 -14.23 43.62 10.83
C GLN A 267 -14.71 43.89 12.27
N ARG A 268 -14.61 42.91 13.15
CA ARG A 268 -15.12 43.00 14.54
C ARG A 268 -14.03 42.81 15.59
N GLY A 269 -12.82 42.37 15.21
CA GLY A 269 -11.78 41.92 16.14
C GLY A 269 -12.16 40.65 16.91
N THR A 270 -13.33 40.06 16.62
CA THR A 270 -13.88 38.90 17.29
C THR A 270 -13.29 37.61 16.74
N LYS A 271 -13.32 36.55 17.56
CA LYS A 271 -12.94 35.21 17.15
C LYS A 271 -13.93 34.66 16.10
N THR A 272 -13.42 33.96 15.10
CA THR A 272 -14.23 33.32 14.04
C THR A 272 -13.81 31.88 13.82
N LYS A 273 -14.79 31.02 13.57
CA LYS A 273 -14.55 29.58 13.37
C LYS A 273 -13.70 29.34 12.13
N VAL A 274 -12.77 28.40 12.24
CA VAL A 274 -11.96 27.94 11.11
C VAL A 274 -12.73 26.81 10.41
N THR A 275 -13.00 26.95 9.12
CA THR A 275 -13.71 25.95 8.32
C THR A 275 -12.76 25.01 7.60
N ALA A 276 -11.64 25.51 7.11
CA ALA A 276 -10.60 24.71 6.46
C ALA A 276 -9.22 25.30 6.74
N ALA A 277 -8.22 24.45 6.88
CA ALA A 277 -6.84 24.89 7.05
C ALA A 277 -5.86 23.88 6.42
N THR A 278 -4.81 24.38 5.78
CA THR A 278 -3.81 23.54 5.12
C THR A 278 -2.43 24.20 5.12
N TYR A 279 -1.39 23.40 4.96
CA TYR A 279 -0.05 23.89 4.67
C TYR A 279 0.12 24.10 3.16
N THR A 280 0.99 25.02 2.78
CA THR A 280 1.60 24.99 1.44
C THR A 280 2.43 23.72 1.28
N GLN A 281 2.60 23.18 0.07
CA GLN A 281 3.39 21.94 -0.14
C GLN A 281 4.87 22.10 0.32
N ASP A 282 5.38 23.32 0.31
CA ASP A 282 6.71 23.68 0.84
C ASP A 282 6.80 23.72 2.39
N GLY A 283 5.68 23.69 3.11
CA GLY A 283 5.61 23.87 4.57
C GLY A 283 5.91 25.30 5.07
N LYS A 284 6.12 26.26 4.16
CA LYS A 284 6.52 27.65 4.51
C LYS A 284 5.38 28.56 4.95
N ALA A 285 4.14 28.19 4.67
CA ALA A 285 2.97 28.94 5.09
C ALA A 285 1.79 28.04 5.48
N ILE A 286 0.96 28.56 6.37
CA ILE A 286 -0.32 28.00 6.79
C ILE A 286 -1.42 28.88 6.20
N LEU A 287 -2.39 28.24 5.54
CA LEU A 287 -3.59 28.86 5.02
C LEU A 287 -4.76 28.45 5.89
N ALA A 288 -5.64 29.38 6.23
CA ALA A 288 -6.92 29.04 6.85
C ALA A 288 -8.06 29.90 6.32
N ALA A 289 -9.17 29.24 6.03
CA ALA A 289 -10.44 29.85 5.71
C ALA A 289 -11.32 29.87 6.95
N CYS A 290 -12.06 30.95 7.08
CA CYS A 290 -12.90 31.22 8.23
C CYS A 290 -14.37 31.32 7.81
N GLN A 291 -15.27 31.06 8.76
CA GLN A 291 -16.71 31.15 8.54
C GLN A 291 -17.17 32.55 8.11
N ASP A 292 -16.43 33.61 8.47
CA ASP A 292 -16.74 34.98 8.06
C ASP A 292 -16.43 35.28 6.58
N GLY A 293 -15.97 34.28 5.82
CA GLY A 293 -15.59 34.42 4.42
C GLY A 293 -14.16 34.92 4.22
N ALA A 294 -13.39 35.08 5.32
CA ALA A 294 -12.02 35.52 5.27
C ALA A 294 -11.04 34.36 5.00
N LEU A 295 -10.02 34.63 4.19
CA LEU A 295 -8.86 33.77 3.99
C LEU A 295 -7.64 34.42 4.63
N HIS A 296 -6.96 33.68 5.52
CA HIS A 296 -5.78 34.12 6.24
C HIS A 296 -4.57 33.27 5.89
N VAL A 297 -3.41 33.92 5.80
CA VAL A 297 -2.12 33.28 5.54
C VAL A 297 -1.16 33.65 6.67
N TRP A 298 -0.46 32.67 7.21
CA TRP A 298 0.64 32.87 8.16
C TRP A 298 1.91 32.26 7.59
N SER A 299 3.03 32.98 7.66
CA SER A 299 4.34 32.38 7.38
C SER A 299 4.79 31.54 8.58
N THR A 300 5.33 30.35 8.33
CA THR A 300 5.83 29.48 9.40
C THR A 300 7.11 29.98 10.05
N ASN A 301 7.90 30.78 9.33
CA ASN A 301 9.11 31.44 9.83
C ASN A 301 8.83 32.74 10.61
N GLY A 302 7.57 33.20 10.63
CA GLY A 302 7.18 34.49 11.19
C GLY A 302 6.48 34.39 12.55
N SER A 303 6.04 35.54 13.05
CA SER A 303 5.15 35.57 14.21
C SER A 303 3.72 35.16 13.83
N TYR A 304 3.16 34.19 14.53
CA TYR A 304 1.77 33.76 14.38
C TYR A 304 0.75 34.70 15.05
N SER A 305 1.19 35.85 15.60
CA SER A 305 0.30 36.78 16.30
C SER A 305 -0.72 37.46 15.37
N ARG A 306 -0.34 37.68 14.11
CA ARG A 306 -1.16 38.25 13.05
C ARG A 306 -0.90 37.51 11.74
N PRO A 307 -1.89 37.39 10.85
CA PRO A 307 -1.65 36.86 9.51
C PRO A 307 -0.68 37.78 8.75
N SER A 308 0.15 37.18 7.90
CA SER A 308 0.99 37.93 6.95
C SER A 308 0.13 38.58 5.87
N VAL A 309 -0.89 37.85 5.40
CA VAL A 309 -1.87 38.32 4.42
C VAL A 309 -3.27 37.85 4.81
N SER A 310 -4.26 38.70 4.58
CA SER A 310 -5.66 38.45 4.92
C SER A 310 -6.59 39.02 3.84
N ILE A 311 -7.53 38.22 3.36
CA ILE A 311 -8.56 38.60 2.39
C ILE A 311 -9.92 38.40 3.05
N GLU A 312 -10.61 39.48 3.42
CA GLU A 312 -11.85 39.39 4.21
C GLU A 312 -13.09 38.99 3.40
N ARG A 313 -13.05 39.16 2.07
CA ARG A 313 -14.16 38.86 1.16
C ARG A 313 -13.76 37.81 0.13
N ALA A 314 -13.07 36.76 0.59
CA ALA A 314 -12.74 35.64 -0.29
C ALA A 314 -14.03 34.90 -0.68
N HIS A 315 -14.93 34.67 0.28
CA HIS A 315 -16.27 34.11 0.08
C HIS A 315 -17.33 34.95 0.79
N ALA A 316 -18.61 34.63 0.57
CA ALA A 316 -19.72 35.32 1.22
C ALA A 316 -19.64 35.20 2.76
N VAL A 317 -20.13 36.22 3.45
CA VAL A 317 -20.07 36.27 4.92
C VAL A 317 -21.01 35.23 5.51
N ASN A 318 -20.53 34.44 6.46
CA ASN A 318 -21.18 33.24 7.02
C ASN A 318 -21.19 32.01 6.12
N GLU A 319 -20.65 32.10 4.91
CA GLU A 319 -20.50 30.99 3.95
C GLU A 319 -19.00 30.83 3.65
N GLY A 320 -18.26 30.41 4.67
CA GLY A 320 -16.82 30.20 4.60
C GLY A 320 -16.41 29.14 3.57
N ALA A 321 -15.10 29.05 3.30
CA ALA A 321 -14.59 28.02 2.39
C ALA A 321 -14.60 26.63 3.04
N SER A 322 -15.19 25.65 2.38
CA SER A 322 -15.24 24.25 2.81
C SER A 322 -13.87 23.57 2.68
N CYS A 323 -13.09 23.94 1.66
CA CYS A 323 -11.80 23.34 1.37
C CYS A 323 -10.84 24.33 0.70
N ILE A 324 -9.55 24.12 0.94
CA ILE A 324 -8.45 24.88 0.32
C ILE A 324 -7.50 23.85 -0.29
N ALA A 325 -7.32 23.91 -1.60
CA ALA A 325 -6.29 23.14 -2.30
C ALA A 325 -5.11 24.04 -2.63
N VAL A 326 -3.91 23.48 -2.52
CA VAL A 326 -2.66 24.14 -2.93
C VAL A 326 -2.08 23.37 -4.10
N ALA A 327 -1.80 24.07 -5.20
CA ALA A 327 -1.15 23.47 -6.35
C ALA A 327 0.29 23.08 -6.02
N TYR A 328 0.84 22.10 -6.74
CA TYR A 328 2.22 21.64 -6.56
C TYR A 328 3.27 22.72 -6.85
N ASP A 329 2.91 23.78 -7.57
CA ASP A 329 3.80 24.92 -7.82
C ASP A 329 3.99 25.85 -6.61
N ASN A 330 3.22 25.66 -5.52
CA ASN A 330 3.22 26.50 -4.32
C ASN A 330 2.93 27.99 -4.54
N THR A 331 2.43 28.36 -5.72
CA THR A 331 2.06 29.73 -6.05
C THR A 331 0.57 29.89 -6.11
N THR A 332 -0.16 28.85 -6.52
CA THR A 332 -1.61 28.94 -6.69
C THR A 332 -2.37 28.11 -5.70
N ILE A 333 -3.52 28.66 -5.32
CA ILE A 333 -4.46 28.02 -4.41
C ILE A 333 -5.86 28.08 -5.01
N ALA A 334 -6.66 27.09 -4.73
CA ALA A 334 -8.08 27.07 -5.07
C ALA A 334 -8.89 26.96 -3.78
N THR A 335 -9.92 27.79 -3.66
CA THR A 335 -10.84 27.79 -2.53
C THR A 335 -12.23 27.40 -3.02
N ARG A 336 -12.83 26.43 -2.31
CA ARG A 336 -14.22 26.03 -2.51
C ARG A 336 -15.07 26.67 -1.42
N GLY A 337 -16.00 27.53 -1.80
CA GLY A 337 -16.88 28.26 -0.88
C GLY A 337 -18.20 27.54 -0.68
N ASN A 338 -18.79 27.60 0.52
CA ASN A 338 -20.19 27.19 0.73
C ASN A 338 -21.20 28.13 0.05
N ASP A 339 -20.72 29.22 -0.58
CA ASP A 339 -21.47 30.15 -1.43
C ASP A 339 -21.62 29.65 -2.89
N ASP A 340 -21.48 28.34 -3.11
CA ASP A 340 -21.48 27.67 -4.42
C ASP A 340 -20.40 28.17 -5.40
N THR A 341 -19.41 28.95 -4.94
CA THR A 341 -18.32 29.44 -5.79
C THR A 341 -17.03 28.62 -5.67
N VAL A 342 -16.26 28.62 -6.75
CA VAL A 342 -14.85 28.19 -6.77
C VAL A 342 -14.01 29.38 -7.20
N LYS A 343 -12.95 29.68 -6.44
CA LYS A 343 -12.04 30.79 -6.74
C LYS A 343 -10.60 30.31 -6.73
N VAL A 344 -9.83 30.73 -7.73
CA VAL A 344 -8.39 30.47 -7.82
C VAL A 344 -7.65 31.75 -7.48
N TRP A 345 -6.58 31.64 -6.71
CA TRP A 345 -5.79 32.77 -6.23
C TRP A 345 -4.30 32.53 -6.45
N ASP A 346 -3.56 33.62 -6.63
CA ASP A 346 -2.09 33.62 -6.57
C ASP A 346 -1.64 34.05 -5.17
N LEU A 347 -0.86 33.22 -4.48
CA LEU A 347 -0.26 33.49 -3.17
C LEU A 347 0.68 34.69 -3.19
N ARG A 348 1.31 34.99 -4.34
CA ARG A 348 2.18 36.16 -4.50
C ARG A 348 1.37 37.45 -4.56
N GLN A 349 0.13 37.37 -5.05
CA GLN A 349 -0.77 38.50 -5.23
C GLN A 349 -2.20 38.17 -4.78
N LEU A 350 -2.38 38.02 -3.46
CA LEU A 350 -3.66 37.71 -2.81
C LEU A 350 -4.59 38.94 -2.67
N ARG A 351 -4.77 39.75 -3.71
CA ARG A 351 -5.69 40.91 -3.64
C ARG A 351 -7.06 40.64 -4.26
N SER A 352 -7.07 39.88 -5.35
CA SER A 352 -8.27 39.47 -6.10
C SER A 352 -8.06 38.04 -6.59
N PRO A 353 -9.14 37.27 -6.80
CA PRO A 353 -9.02 35.96 -7.43
C PRO A 353 -8.53 36.14 -8.87
N LEU A 354 -7.75 35.17 -9.36
CA LEU A 354 -7.36 35.06 -10.76
C LEU A 354 -8.57 34.72 -11.62
N ALA A 355 -9.33 33.72 -11.17
CA ALA A 355 -10.57 33.28 -11.79
C ALA A 355 -11.59 32.94 -10.71
N SER A 356 -12.87 33.17 -11.01
CA SER A 356 -13.99 32.81 -10.15
C SER A 356 -15.10 32.20 -10.99
N ARG A 357 -15.66 31.08 -10.54
CA ARG A 357 -16.83 30.45 -11.12
C ARG A 357 -17.92 30.31 -10.07
N GLU A 358 -19.13 30.66 -10.46
CA GLU A 358 -20.34 30.57 -9.64
C GLU A 358 -21.22 29.39 -10.12
N ASN A 359 -22.32 29.13 -9.42
CA ASN A 359 -23.31 28.09 -9.77
C ASN A 359 -22.77 26.66 -9.77
N ILE A 360 -21.83 26.34 -8.88
CA ILE A 360 -21.39 24.96 -8.67
C ILE A 360 -22.11 24.47 -7.40
N PRO A 361 -23.15 23.62 -7.51
CA PRO A 361 -24.02 23.30 -6.39
C PRO A 361 -23.33 22.43 -5.34
N ILE A 362 -23.53 22.77 -4.07
CA ILE A 362 -22.97 22.07 -2.91
C ILE A 362 -24.02 21.21 -2.20
N GLY A 363 -23.62 20.01 -1.78
CA GLY A 363 -24.50 19.01 -1.18
C GLY A 363 -24.12 18.66 0.26
N SER A 364 -22.96 19.13 0.71
CA SER A 364 -22.39 18.92 2.03
C SER A 364 -21.47 20.07 2.40
N GLU A 365 -21.43 20.43 3.68
CA GLU A 365 -20.57 21.50 4.21
C GLU A 365 -19.06 21.25 4.01
N HIS A 366 -18.67 20.00 3.75
CA HIS A 366 -17.28 19.57 3.55
C HIS A 366 -17.00 19.13 2.10
N SER A 367 -17.41 19.94 1.12
CA SER A 367 -17.07 19.69 -0.28
C SER A 367 -15.60 19.97 -0.56
N ASP A 368 -14.93 19.02 -1.23
CA ASP A 368 -13.52 19.14 -1.56
C ASP A 368 -13.25 19.75 -2.94
N ILE A 369 -12.03 20.25 -3.07
CA ILE A 369 -11.43 20.69 -4.31
C ILE A 369 -9.99 20.16 -4.35
N VAL A 370 -9.53 19.70 -5.51
CA VAL A 370 -8.21 19.07 -5.66
C VAL A 370 -7.57 19.53 -6.95
N PHE A 371 -6.28 19.83 -6.91
CA PHE A 371 -5.50 20.09 -8.13
C PHE A 371 -5.07 18.81 -8.81
N SER A 372 -4.99 18.86 -10.13
CA SER A 372 -4.29 17.82 -10.87
C SER A 372 -2.80 17.76 -10.50
N PRO A 373 -2.15 16.60 -10.66
CA PRO A 373 -0.71 16.44 -10.44
C PRO A 373 0.14 17.41 -11.27
N ASN A 374 -0.31 17.74 -12.48
CA ASN A 374 0.34 18.71 -13.36
C ASN A 374 -0.01 20.19 -13.01
N GLY A 375 -0.94 20.42 -12.08
CA GLY A 375 -1.37 21.75 -11.65
C GLY A 375 -2.16 22.57 -12.67
N GLN A 376 -2.54 21.99 -13.82
CA GLN A 376 -3.28 22.68 -14.89
C GLN A 376 -4.80 22.56 -14.77
N GLN A 377 -5.29 21.59 -14.01
CA GLN A 377 -6.72 21.30 -13.85
C GLN A 377 -7.10 21.30 -12.37
N VAL A 378 -8.37 21.57 -12.12
CA VAL A 378 -8.98 21.57 -10.80
C VAL A 378 -10.20 20.69 -10.83
N ILE A 379 -10.28 19.73 -9.93
CA ILE A 379 -11.42 18.83 -9.77
C ILE A 379 -12.24 19.27 -8.57
N THR A 380 -13.56 19.32 -8.73
CA THR A 380 -14.49 19.53 -7.61
C THR A 380 -15.73 18.64 -7.75
N GLY A 381 -16.35 18.36 -6.61
CA GLY A 381 -17.55 17.55 -6.51
C GLY A 381 -18.77 18.45 -6.53
N THR A 382 -19.75 18.07 -7.32
CA THR A 382 -21.05 18.74 -7.40
C THR A 382 -22.12 17.90 -6.74
N ALA A 383 -23.14 18.59 -6.24
CA ALA A 383 -24.30 17.96 -5.65
C ALA A 383 -25.36 17.61 -6.68
N ALA A 384 -26.10 16.55 -6.39
CA ALA A 384 -27.35 16.27 -7.08
C ALA A 384 -28.36 17.36 -6.74
N VAL A 385 -28.85 18.09 -7.75
CA VAL A 385 -29.84 19.16 -7.59
C VAL A 385 -31.23 18.60 -7.94
N PRO A 386 -32.20 18.64 -7.01
CA PRO A 386 -33.56 18.16 -7.30
C PRO A 386 -34.22 19.00 -8.41
N ALA A 387 -35.12 18.37 -9.18
CA ALA A 387 -35.82 18.99 -10.32
C ALA A 387 -36.50 20.32 -10.00
N THR A 388 -36.97 20.50 -8.77
CA THR A 388 -37.64 21.72 -8.31
C THR A 388 -36.72 22.94 -8.26
N ALA A 389 -35.45 22.77 -7.88
CA ALA A 389 -34.47 23.85 -7.79
C ALA A 389 -33.88 24.23 -9.16
N ARG A 390 -33.98 23.35 -10.17
CA ARG A 390 -33.55 23.61 -11.55
C ARG A 390 -34.48 24.57 -12.31
N LEU A 391 -35.74 24.69 -11.89
CA LEU A 391 -36.75 25.54 -12.55
C LEU A 391 -36.62 27.03 -12.18
N THR A 392 -35.92 27.35 -11.09
CA THR A 392 -35.73 28.73 -10.61
C THR A 392 -34.46 29.38 -11.17
N SER A 393 -33.51 28.60 -11.69
CA SER A 393 -32.35 29.11 -12.42
C SER A 393 -32.74 29.53 -13.83
N THR A 394 -32.24 30.68 -14.28
CA THR A 394 -32.46 31.18 -15.64
C THR A 394 -32.07 30.12 -16.69
N PRO A 395 -32.92 29.83 -17.69
CA PRO A 395 -32.70 28.75 -18.66
C PRO A 395 -31.55 28.99 -19.64
N ASP A 396 -30.83 30.12 -19.54
CA ASP A 396 -29.81 30.55 -20.50
C ASP A 396 -28.40 29.99 -20.22
N ALA A 397 -28.19 29.27 -19.12
CA ALA A 397 -26.94 28.55 -18.89
C ALA A 397 -27.13 27.07 -19.26
N LEU A 398 -26.58 26.68 -20.42
CA LEU A 398 -26.24 25.30 -20.80
C LEU A 398 -25.21 24.69 -19.84
N ASP A 399 -25.42 24.79 -18.53
CA ASP A 399 -24.47 24.29 -17.53
C ASP A 399 -24.90 22.87 -17.15
N ASP A 400 -24.21 21.89 -17.75
CA ASP A 400 -24.34 20.45 -17.50
C ASP A 400 -24.18 20.05 -16.00
N LEU A 401 -23.79 21.02 -15.16
CA LEU A 401 -23.54 20.91 -13.72
C LEU A 401 -24.82 20.86 -12.86
N LEU A 402 -25.95 21.35 -13.37
CA LEU A 402 -27.25 21.31 -12.68
C LEU A 402 -27.99 20.02 -13.05
N SER A 403 -27.47 18.89 -12.58
CA SER A 403 -28.01 17.56 -12.87
C SER A 403 -28.72 16.91 -11.68
N GLU A 404 -29.54 15.91 -11.97
CA GLU A 404 -30.12 15.02 -10.95
C GLU A 404 -29.05 14.12 -10.30
N TRP A 405 -27.89 13.99 -10.95
CA TRP A 405 -26.78 13.20 -10.48
C TRP A 405 -25.73 14.08 -9.82
N GLY A 406 -25.07 13.56 -8.78
CA GLY A 406 -23.82 14.15 -8.33
C GLY A 406 -22.74 13.87 -9.37
N GLN A 407 -22.01 14.92 -9.74
CA GLN A 407 -20.99 14.84 -10.79
C GLN A 407 -19.63 15.30 -10.26
N ILE A 408 -18.58 14.81 -10.90
CA ILE A 408 -17.23 15.35 -10.77
C ILE A 408 -17.05 16.34 -11.91
N ALA A 409 -16.79 17.60 -11.57
CA ALA A 409 -16.52 18.66 -12.52
C ALA A 409 -15.01 18.92 -12.59
N VAL A 410 -14.46 18.87 -13.79
CA VAL A 410 -13.05 19.15 -14.08
C VAL A 410 -12.96 20.51 -14.78
N PHE A 411 -12.26 21.44 -14.14
CA PHE A 411 -12.05 22.79 -14.61
C PHE A 411 -10.60 23.02 -15.05
N SER A 412 -10.40 23.94 -15.98
CA SER A 412 -9.08 24.53 -16.22
C SER A 412 -8.68 25.42 -15.04
N ARG A 413 -7.40 25.44 -14.67
CA ARG A 413 -6.91 26.33 -13.61
C ARG A 413 -7.02 27.82 -13.97
N ASP A 414 -6.69 28.17 -15.21
CA ASP A 414 -6.48 29.57 -15.59
C ASP A 414 -7.80 30.36 -15.67
N ASP A 415 -8.79 29.81 -16.37
CA ASP A 415 -10.08 30.48 -16.62
C ASP A 415 -11.25 29.87 -15.83
N LEU A 416 -11.05 28.75 -15.13
CA LEU A 416 -12.13 27.91 -14.59
C LEU A 416 -13.19 27.49 -15.63
N SER A 417 -12.77 27.38 -16.90
CA SER A 417 -13.59 26.81 -17.96
C SER A 417 -13.82 25.32 -17.71
N LEU A 418 -15.05 24.86 -17.95
CA LEU A 418 -15.44 23.48 -17.76
C LEU A 418 -14.85 22.63 -18.88
N LYS A 419 -14.00 21.65 -18.54
CA LYS A 419 -13.38 20.73 -19.51
C LYS A 419 -14.16 19.43 -19.63
N HIS A 420 -14.54 18.86 -18.49
CA HIS A 420 -15.18 17.56 -18.42
C HIS A 420 -16.13 17.49 -17.23
N VAL A 421 -17.26 16.80 -17.41
CA VAL A 421 -18.21 16.47 -16.34
C VAL A 421 -18.41 14.96 -16.35
N HIS A 422 -18.20 14.32 -15.20
CA HIS A 422 -18.42 12.89 -15.05
C HIS A 422 -19.53 12.61 -14.03
N PRO A 423 -20.66 11.99 -14.41
CA PRO A 423 -21.70 11.62 -13.47
C PRO A 423 -21.27 10.43 -12.60
N VAL A 424 -21.33 10.58 -11.28
CA VAL A 424 -20.93 9.53 -10.31
C VAL A 424 -22.13 8.67 -9.92
N GLY A 425 -23.29 9.29 -9.76
CA GLY A 425 -24.53 8.61 -9.38
C GLY A 425 -25.59 9.58 -8.90
N LYS A 426 -26.73 9.07 -8.41
CA LYS A 426 -27.84 9.91 -7.91
C LYS A 426 -27.53 10.67 -6.62
N SER A 427 -26.42 10.37 -5.96
CA SER A 427 -25.99 10.99 -4.72
C SER A 427 -24.94 12.06 -4.96
N SER A 428 -24.95 13.09 -4.11
CA SER A 428 -23.94 14.16 -4.14
C SER A 428 -22.55 13.63 -3.79
N VAL A 429 -21.55 14.15 -4.48
CA VAL A 429 -20.14 13.91 -4.17
C VAL A 429 -19.76 14.78 -2.97
N THR A 430 -19.16 14.18 -1.94
CA THR A 430 -18.77 14.86 -0.71
C THR A 430 -17.27 15.13 -0.69
N ARG A 431 -16.46 14.07 -0.77
CA ARG A 431 -14.99 14.12 -0.68
C ARG A 431 -14.33 13.69 -1.98
N LEU A 432 -13.19 14.30 -2.29
CA LEU A 432 -12.42 14.00 -3.50
C LEU A 432 -10.94 13.93 -3.20
N HIS A 433 -10.24 13.01 -3.85
CA HIS A 433 -8.78 12.92 -3.78
C HIS A 433 -8.21 12.43 -5.11
N TRP A 434 -7.20 13.10 -5.63
CA TRP A 434 -6.45 12.65 -6.81
C TRP A 434 -5.04 12.28 -6.38
N GLN A 435 -4.71 10.98 -6.51
CA GLN A 435 -3.37 10.51 -6.17
C GLN A 435 -2.42 10.65 -7.38
N PRO A 436 -1.33 11.43 -7.25
CA PRO A 436 -0.44 11.74 -8.38
C PRO A 436 0.41 10.55 -8.85
N ARG A 437 0.79 9.65 -7.94
CA ARG A 437 1.71 8.55 -8.27
C ARG A 437 1.06 7.42 -9.08
N ILE A 438 -0.18 7.10 -8.77
CA ILE A 438 -0.95 6.01 -9.40
C ILE A 438 -1.89 6.53 -10.50
N ASN A 439 -2.05 7.85 -10.58
CA ASN A 439 -3.04 8.56 -11.39
C ASN A 439 -4.44 7.94 -11.23
N GLN A 440 -5.03 8.04 -10.03
CA GLN A 440 -6.39 7.58 -9.74
C GLN A 440 -7.15 8.68 -8.98
N VAL A 441 -8.43 8.81 -9.28
CA VAL A 441 -9.33 9.79 -8.63
C VAL A 441 -10.31 9.03 -7.76
N LEU A 442 -10.40 9.39 -6.49
CA LEU A 442 -11.33 8.81 -5.54
C LEU A 442 -12.41 9.82 -5.22
N ALA A 443 -13.67 9.40 -5.30
CA ALA A 443 -14.83 10.22 -4.99
C ALA A 443 -15.70 9.53 -3.94
N GLY A 444 -15.81 10.13 -2.76
CA GLY A 444 -16.75 9.72 -1.73
C GLY A 444 -18.13 10.29 -2.00
N THR A 445 -19.17 9.48 -1.87
CA THR A 445 -20.56 9.93 -2.05
C THR A 445 -21.33 10.00 -0.73
N ARG A 446 -22.45 10.73 -0.76
CA ARG A 446 -23.41 10.78 0.34
C ARG A 446 -24.06 9.41 0.64
N ASN A 447 -24.01 8.44 -0.28
CA ASN A 447 -24.62 7.12 -0.06
C ASN A 447 -23.72 6.17 0.74
N GLY A 448 -22.49 6.57 1.09
CA GLY A 448 -21.53 5.68 1.76
C GLY A 448 -20.71 4.83 0.78
N THR A 449 -20.75 5.14 -0.51
CA THR A 449 -19.90 4.50 -1.52
C THR A 449 -18.70 5.38 -1.86
N VAL A 450 -17.51 4.79 -1.93
CA VAL A 450 -16.33 5.44 -2.53
C VAL A 450 -16.11 4.88 -3.91
N ASN A 451 -16.16 5.74 -4.92
CA ASN A 451 -15.88 5.38 -6.29
C ASN A 451 -14.42 5.70 -6.60
N VAL A 452 -13.65 4.68 -6.97
CA VAL A 452 -12.24 4.80 -7.36
C VAL A 452 -12.17 4.73 -8.87
N TYR A 453 -11.89 5.87 -9.50
CA TYR A 453 -11.72 6.02 -10.93
C TYR A 453 -10.27 5.80 -11.34
N TYR A 454 -10.10 5.04 -12.42
CA TYR A 454 -8.82 4.70 -13.00
C TYR A 454 -8.96 4.53 -14.51
N ASP A 455 -7.83 4.64 -15.19
CA ASP A 455 -7.69 4.27 -16.59
C ASP A 455 -6.77 3.04 -16.69
N ASN A 456 -7.03 2.15 -17.63
CA ASN A 456 -6.22 0.95 -17.81
C ASN A 456 -4.85 1.24 -18.42
N GLU A 457 -4.75 2.31 -19.20
CA GLU A 457 -3.51 2.69 -19.87
C GLU A 457 -2.68 3.64 -19.01
N ALA A 458 -3.30 4.72 -18.51
CA ALA A 458 -2.61 5.74 -17.74
C ALA A 458 -2.43 5.40 -16.25
N SER A 459 -3.35 4.67 -15.62
CA SER A 459 -3.23 4.38 -14.18
C SER A 459 -2.34 3.17 -13.91
N GLN A 460 -1.60 3.22 -12.81
CA GLN A 460 -0.70 2.14 -12.39
C GLN A 460 -1.00 1.73 -10.95
N LEU A 461 -0.85 0.43 -10.64
CA LEU A 461 -1.02 -0.12 -9.29
C LEU A 461 -2.39 0.25 -8.68
N GLY A 462 -2.47 0.33 -7.34
CA GLY A 462 -3.70 0.69 -6.62
C GLY A 462 -4.86 -0.23 -7.00
N ALA A 463 -5.97 0.36 -7.41
CA ALA A 463 -7.22 -0.36 -7.69
C ALA A 463 -7.09 -1.50 -8.72
N LEU A 464 -6.18 -1.37 -9.70
CA LEU A 464 -5.90 -2.40 -10.71
C LEU A 464 -5.43 -3.73 -10.11
N LEU A 465 -4.77 -3.70 -8.94
CA LEU A 465 -4.32 -4.91 -8.25
C LEU A 465 -5.50 -5.73 -7.72
N GLY A 466 -6.54 -5.06 -7.21
CA GLY A 466 -7.75 -5.70 -6.71
C GLY A 466 -8.60 -6.29 -7.83
N VAL A 467 -8.70 -5.58 -8.97
CA VAL A 467 -9.48 -6.03 -10.15
C VAL A 467 -8.91 -7.31 -10.75
N LYS A 468 -7.58 -7.42 -10.86
CA LYS A 468 -6.92 -8.61 -11.43
C LYS A 468 -7.01 -9.84 -10.52
N ARG A 469 -7.31 -9.67 -9.23
CA ARG A 469 -7.36 -10.77 -8.27
C ARG A 469 -8.80 -11.23 -8.05
N SER A 470 -9.15 -12.34 -8.69
CA SER A 470 -10.41 -13.04 -8.42
C SER A 470 -10.49 -13.40 -6.94
N ALA A 471 -11.63 -13.13 -6.31
CA ALA A 471 -11.88 -13.59 -4.95
C ALA A 471 -11.80 -15.12 -4.92
N LYS A 472 -10.97 -15.67 -4.03
CA LYS A 472 -10.98 -17.11 -3.78
C LYS A 472 -12.34 -17.43 -3.20
N VAL A 473 -13.20 -18.07 -3.99
CA VAL A 473 -14.41 -18.72 -3.47
C VAL A 473 -13.90 -19.73 -2.45
N ARG A 474 -14.10 -19.46 -1.16
CA ARG A 474 -13.87 -20.49 -0.15
C ARG A 474 -14.87 -21.58 -0.47
N SER A 475 -14.42 -22.66 -1.10
CA SER A 475 -15.11 -23.93 -1.03
C SER A 475 -15.15 -24.23 0.46
N ASN A 476 -16.29 -23.98 1.12
CA ASN A 476 -16.47 -24.40 2.50
C ASN A 476 -16.06 -25.88 2.55
N PRO A 477 -15.14 -26.31 3.43
CA PRO A 477 -14.76 -27.73 3.52
C PRO A 477 -15.98 -28.64 3.83
N PHE A 478 -17.02 -28.01 4.39
CA PHE A 478 -18.35 -28.54 4.69
C PHE A 478 -19.46 -28.04 3.76
N GLY A 479 -19.15 -27.09 2.88
CA GLY A 479 -20.08 -26.57 1.90
C GLY A 479 -19.98 -27.47 0.70
N ILE A 480 -21.08 -28.16 0.50
CA ILE A 480 -21.35 -28.98 -0.65
C ILE A 480 -21.13 -28.09 -1.88
N GLU A 481 -20.15 -28.43 -2.71
CA GLU A 481 -20.11 -27.96 -4.10
C GLU A 481 -21.50 -28.24 -4.67
N GLU A 482 -22.23 -27.15 -4.89
CA GLU A 482 -23.52 -27.00 -5.57
C GLU A 482 -24.24 -28.33 -5.85
N LEU A 483 -25.09 -28.74 -4.90
CA LEU A 483 -26.29 -29.49 -5.27
C LEU A 483 -27.10 -28.62 -6.25
N PRO A 484 -27.59 -29.17 -7.38
CA PRO A 484 -28.46 -28.44 -8.28
C PRO A 484 -29.77 -28.15 -7.53
N GLY A 485 -29.88 -26.96 -6.93
CA GLY A 485 -31.01 -26.58 -6.07
C GLY A 485 -30.78 -25.44 -5.08
N GLY A 486 -29.55 -24.95 -4.89
CA GLY A 486 -29.32 -23.68 -4.17
C GLY A 486 -29.64 -23.70 -2.66
N VAL A 487 -29.60 -24.85 -2.00
CA VAL A 487 -29.78 -24.93 -0.55
C VAL A 487 -28.42 -24.74 0.14
N THR A 488 -28.24 -23.58 0.76
CA THR A 488 -27.13 -23.28 1.67
C THR A 488 -27.18 -24.21 2.89
N ALA A 489 -26.06 -24.86 3.18
CA ALA A 489 -25.95 -25.95 4.13
C ALA A 489 -26.16 -25.55 5.61
N ASP A 490 -27.23 -26.08 6.20
CA ASP A 490 -27.16 -26.58 7.58
C ASP A 490 -26.83 -28.06 7.49
N VAL A 491 -25.66 -28.48 7.99
CA VAL A 491 -25.37 -29.91 8.16
C VAL A 491 -26.40 -30.42 9.16
N PRO A 492 -27.30 -31.35 8.78
CA PRO A 492 -28.32 -31.81 9.70
C PRO A 492 -27.65 -32.46 10.91
N ILE A 493 -28.06 -32.06 12.11
CA ILE A 493 -27.55 -32.62 13.36
C ILE A 493 -28.10 -34.04 13.46
N PHE A 494 -27.21 -35.03 13.48
CA PHE A 494 -27.57 -36.42 13.75
C PHE A 494 -27.59 -36.66 15.26
N MET A 495 -28.75 -37.04 15.78
CA MET A 495 -28.91 -37.48 17.16
C MET A 495 -28.42 -38.94 17.30
N PRO A 496 -28.04 -39.39 18.51
CA PRO A 496 -27.66 -40.77 18.75
C PRO A 496 -28.70 -41.81 18.30
N GLU A 497 -29.99 -41.47 18.37
CA GLU A 497 -31.12 -42.31 17.94
C GLU A 497 -31.19 -42.49 16.41
N ASP A 498 -30.67 -41.54 15.63
CA ASP A 498 -30.69 -41.60 14.16
C ASP A 498 -29.74 -42.67 13.59
N LYS A 499 -28.88 -43.26 14.43
CA LYS A 499 -27.95 -44.31 13.99
C LYS A 499 -28.63 -45.65 13.73
N ASP A 500 -29.76 -45.89 14.41
CA ASP A 500 -30.49 -47.15 14.36
C ASP A 500 -31.78 -47.04 13.52
N GLN A 501 -32.09 -45.84 12.99
CA GLN A 501 -33.21 -45.60 12.09
C GLN A 501 -32.92 -46.07 10.67
N ASP A 502 -33.93 -46.65 10.03
CA ASP A 502 -33.84 -47.07 8.64
C ASP A 502 -33.69 -45.86 7.72
N TYR A 503 -32.94 -46.03 6.62
CA TYR A 503 -32.67 -44.97 5.65
C TYR A 503 -33.94 -44.26 5.14
N TYR A 504 -35.05 -45.01 5.03
CA TYR A 504 -36.35 -44.53 4.58
C TYR A 504 -37.21 -43.88 5.66
N GLU A 505 -36.71 -43.76 6.89
CA GLU A 505 -37.36 -43.09 8.02
C GLU A 505 -36.69 -41.76 8.38
N LEU A 506 -35.47 -41.51 7.88
CA LEU A 506 -34.75 -40.26 8.07
C LEU A 506 -35.42 -39.08 7.35
N ASP A 507 -35.31 -37.88 7.91
CA ASP A 507 -35.74 -36.64 7.24
C ASP A 507 -35.02 -36.47 5.88
N GLU A 508 -35.70 -35.86 4.89
CA GLU A 508 -35.15 -35.56 3.56
C GLU A 508 -33.74 -34.92 3.58
N PRO A 509 -33.44 -33.88 4.40
CA PRO A 509 -32.10 -33.31 4.48
C PRO A 509 -31.03 -34.30 4.99
N LYS A 510 -31.39 -35.21 5.92
CA LYS A 510 -30.46 -36.23 6.45
C LYS A 510 -30.13 -37.28 5.39
N ARG A 511 -31.11 -37.69 4.57
CA ARG A 511 -30.90 -38.64 3.45
C ARG A 511 -29.99 -38.06 2.37
N GLN A 512 -30.29 -36.85 1.91
CA GLN A 512 -29.48 -36.15 0.89
C GLN A 512 -28.02 -36.01 1.36
N TYR A 513 -27.80 -35.73 2.64
CA TYR A 513 -26.46 -35.68 3.21
C TYR A 513 -25.76 -37.06 3.21
N LEU A 514 -26.47 -38.15 3.52
CA LEU A 514 -25.92 -39.51 3.48
C LEU A 514 -25.53 -39.92 2.05
N GLU A 515 -26.40 -39.69 1.06
CA GLU A 515 -26.11 -39.97 -0.35
C GLU A 515 -24.89 -39.18 -0.84
N TRP A 516 -24.82 -37.91 -0.47
CA TRP A 516 -23.66 -37.06 -0.75
C TRP A 516 -22.38 -37.60 -0.09
N LYS A 517 -22.46 -37.99 1.19
CA LYS A 517 -21.32 -38.55 1.94
C LYS A 517 -20.83 -39.84 1.30
N GLU A 518 -21.74 -40.70 0.86
CA GLU A 518 -21.41 -41.93 0.12
C GLU A 518 -20.79 -41.63 -1.25
N ALA A 519 -21.34 -40.66 -2.00
CA ALA A 519 -20.78 -40.22 -3.26
C ALA A 519 -19.36 -39.66 -3.08
N LYS A 520 -19.12 -38.86 -2.04
CA LYS A 520 -17.80 -38.33 -1.68
C LYS A 520 -16.82 -39.44 -1.29
N ASN A 521 -17.27 -40.42 -0.52
CA ASN A 521 -16.45 -41.58 -0.16
C ASN A 521 -16.13 -42.47 -1.37
N ARG A 522 -17.07 -42.58 -2.32
CA ARG A 522 -16.84 -43.26 -3.60
C ARG A 522 -15.77 -42.53 -4.42
N ILE A 523 -15.88 -41.20 -4.56
CA ILE A 523 -14.86 -40.38 -5.23
C ILE A 523 -13.49 -40.51 -4.56
N ARG A 524 -13.43 -40.55 -3.22
CA ARG A 524 -12.18 -40.75 -2.47
C ARG A 524 -11.53 -42.11 -2.69
N ARG A 525 -12.31 -43.14 -3.04
CA ARG A 525 -11.79 -44.47 -3.36
C ARG A 525 -11.30 -44.58 -4.80
N ASP A 526 -11.78 -43.72 -5.69
CA ASP A 526 -11.36 -43.70 -7.10
C ASP A 526 -9.92 -43.16 -7.23
N PRO A 527 -8.92 -44.00 -7.59
CA PRO A 527 -7.52 -43.58 -7.64
C PRO A 527 -7.24 -42.56 -8.76
N ILE A 528 -8.05 -42.59 -9.83
CA ILE A 528 -7.95 -41.67 -10.96
C ILE A 528 -8.42 -40.27 -10.57
N LYS A 529 -9.56 -40.16 -9.86
CA LYS A 529 -10.14 -38.87 -9.45
C LYS A 529 -9.35 -38.21 -8.32
N THR A 530 -8.85 -39.00 -7.38
CA THR A 530 -8.05 -38.51 -6.24
C THR A 530 -6.61 -38.19 -6.59
N LYS A 531 -6.13 -38.56 -7.79
CA LYS A 531 -4.73 -38.43 -8.21
C LYS A 531 -3.77 -39.00 -7.16
N LEU A 532 -4.13 -40.12 -6.54
CA LEU A 532 -3.31 -40.76 -5.53
C LEU A 532 -1.93 -41.08 -6.12
N PRO A 533 -0.82 -40.72 -5.44
CA PRO A 533 0.51 -41.07 -5.89
C PRO A 533 0.59 -42.59 -5.98
N GLN A 534 1.16 -43.08 -7.09
CA GLN A 534 1.23 -44.50 -7.32
C GLN A 534 2.13 -45.15 -6.26
N MET A 535 1.64 -46.25 -5.68
CA MET A 535 2.38 -46.93 -4.63
C MET A 535 3.70 -47.51 -5.17
N PRO A 536 4.76 -47.57 -4.35
CA PRO A 536 6.00 -48.24 -4.73
C PRO A 536 5.73 -49.69 -5.13
N ILE A 537 6.29 -50.12 -6.26
CA ILE A 537 6.15 -51.51 -6.71
C ILE A 537 6.88 -52.43 -5.73
N ARG A 538 6.12 -53.26 -5.03
CA ARG A 538 6.65 -54.39 -4.26
C ARG A 538 6.55 -55.64 -5.13
N GLY A 539 7.66 -56.04 -5.76
CA GLY A 539 7.75 -57.28 -6.53
C GLY A 539 8.51 -57.17 -7.85
N GLN A 540 8.37 -58.20 -8.67
CA GLN A 540 8.97 -58.29 -10.00
C GLN A 540 8.36 -57.22 -10.93
N GLY A 541 9.21 -56.45 -11.59
CA GLY A 541 8.77 -55.34 -12.44
C GLY A 541 7.88 -55.81 -13.60
N TYR A 542 6.79 -55.09 -13.85
CA TYR A 542 5.90 -55.30 -15.00
C TYR A 542 5.48 -53.95 -15.58
N GLY A 543 5.22 -53.90 -16.90
CA GLY A 543 4.73 -52.69 -17.57
C GLY A 543 5.75 -51.55 -17.72
N GLY A 544 7.02 -51.87 -18.01
CA GLY A 544 8.06 -50.85 -18.25
C GLY A 544 8.67 -50.24 -16.99
N ARG A 545 8.28 -50.73 -15.80
CA ARG A 545 8.87 -50.33 -14.52
C ARG A 545 9.79 -51.40 -13.97
N VAL A 546 11.01 -50.99 -13.61
CA VAL A 546 12.02 -51.88 -13.04
C VAL A 546 11.72 -52.09 -11.56
N GLY A 547 11.25 -53.30 -11.22
CA GLY A 547 11.12 -53.74 -9.83
C GLY A 547 12.45 -54.28 -9.28
N LYS A 548 12.51 -54.53 -7.97
CA LYS A 548 13.62 -55.30 -7.38
C LYS A 548 13.55 -56.73 -7.92
N SER A 549 14.29 -57.01 -8.98
CA SER A 549 14.33 -58.33 -9.60
C SER A 549 15.11 -59.34 -8.75
N ALA A 550 14.71 -60.61 -8.80
CA ALA A 550 15.43 -61.76 -8.22
C ALA A 550 16.84 -61.99 -8.82
N ASN A 551 17.25 -61.21 -9.83
CA ASN A 551 18.54 -61.32 -10.51
C ASN A 551 19.71 -60.65 -9.76
N THR A 552 19.50 -60.10 -8.57
CA THR A 552 20.58 -59.56 -7.73
C THR A 552 21.70 -60.57 -7.52
N HIS A 553 21.37 -61.85 -7.33
CA HIS A 553 22.38 -62.91 -7.16
C HIS A 553 23.17 -63.21 -8.45
N LEU A 554 22.55 -63.12 -9.62
CA LEU A 554 23.23 -63.29 -10.91
C LEU A 554 24.15 -62.11 -11.23
N VAL A 555 23.70 -60.88 -10.94
CA VAL A 555 24.51 -59.67 -11.15
C VAL A 555 25.71 -59.62 -10.18
N GLN A 556 25.53 -60.10 -8.94
CA GLN A 556 26.62 -60.17 -7.96
C GLN A 556 27.72 -61.15 -8.41
N GLY A 557 27.34 -62.32 -8.96
CA GLY A 557 28.30 -63.26 -9.55
C GLY A 557 29.00 -62.74 -10.82
N MET A 558 28.35 -61.86 -11.60
CA MET A 558 28.99 -61.19 -12.74
C MET A 558 29.96 -60.09 -12.31
N TYR A 559 29.68 -59.41 -11.18
CA TYR A 559 30.57 -58.38 -10.63
C TYR A 559 31.89 -58.96 -10.11
N GLU A 560 31.87 -60.13 -9.46
CA GLU A 560 33.08 -60.74 -8.88
C GLU A 560 34.15 -61.11 -9.92
N GLY A 561 33.74 -61.56 -11.12
CA GLY A 561 34.69 -62.02 -12.16
C GLY A 561 35.22 -60.93 -13.10
N GLN A 562 34.39 -59.95 -13.47
CA GLN A 562 34.78 -58.91 -14.45
C GLN A 562 35.20 -57.59 -13.83
N ALA A 563 34.80 -57.27 -12.59
CA ALA A 563 35.22 -56.03 -11.95
C ALA A 563 36.72 -56.00 -11.64
N ALA A 564 37.33 -57.15 -11.34
CA ALA A 564 38.76 -57.25 -11.08
C ALA A 564 39.64 -56.85 -12.29
N LEU A 565 39.15 -57.09 -13.52
CA LEU A 565 39.83 -56.73 -14.76
C LEU A 565 39.46 -55.31 -15.25
N ARG A 566 38.23 -54.85 -14.97
CA ARG A 566 37.80 -53.49 -15.36
C ARG A 566 38.39 -52.38 -14.50
N MET A 567 38.74 -52.68 -13.24
CA MET A 567 39.22 -51.70 -12.26
C MET A 567 40.74 -51.65 -12.12
N GLN A 568 41.49 -52.50 -12.83
CA GLN A 568 42.96 -52.45 -12.82
C GLN A 568 43.45 -51.57 -13.96
N ASP A 569 44.24 -50.56 -13.63
CA ASP A 569 44.92 -49.76 -14.63
C ASP A 569 45.91 -50.65 -15.41
N PRO A 570 45.94 -50.56 -16.74
CA PRO A 570 46.79 -51.44 -17.56
C PRO A 570 48.27 -51.26 -17.24
N ARG A 571 48.68 -50.07 -16.78
CA ARG A 571 50.07 -49.78 -16.39
C ARG A 571 50.46 -50.50 -15.10
N GLU A 572 49.59 -50.50 -14.08
CA GLU A 572 49.85 -51.21 -12.81
C GLU A 572 49.84 -52.73 -13.02
N ALA A 573 48.93 -53.23 -13.85
CA ALA A 573 48.85 -54.65 -14.21
C ALA A 573 50.14 -55.12 -14.92
N LEU A 574 50.70 -54.32 -15.83
CA LEU A 574 51.95 -54.64 -16.52
C LEU A 574 53.17 -54.56 -15.58
N LEU A 575 53.20 -53.61 -14.65
CA LEU A 575 54.32 -53.43 -13.71
C LEU A 575 54.49 -54.63 -12.77
N LYS A 576 53.40 -55.31 -12.38
CA LYS A 576 53.44 -56.55 -11.58
C LYS A 576 54.22 -57.70 -12.25
N TYR A 577 54.40 -57.66 -13.56
CA TYR A 577 55.15 -58.66 -14.32
C TYR A 577 56.57 -58.22 -14.70
N ALA A 578 56.96 -56.96 -14.41
CA ALA A 578 58.30 -56.44 -14.72
C ALA A 578 59.41 -57.24 -14.00
N ASP A 579 59.27 -57.43 -12.68
CA ASP A 579 60.24 -58.21 -11.88
C ASP A 579 60.35 -59.66 -12.32
N LYS A 580 59.25 -60.24 -12.84
CA LYS A 580 59.25 -61.61 -13.37
C LYS A 580 59.95 -61.68 -14.72
N ALA A 581 59.78 -60.67 -15.57
CA ALA A 581 60.46 -60.58 -16.85
C ALA A 581 61.98 -60.41 -16.70
N ASP A 582 62.43 -59.70 -15.65
CA ASP A 582 63.86 -59.52 -15.37
C ASP A 582 64.51 -60.78 -14.78
N LYS A 583 63.80 -61.52 -13.93
CA LYS A 583 64.33 -62.73 -13.27
C LYS A 583 64.38 -63.97 -14.18
N ASP A 584 63.45 -64.09 -15.13
CA ASP A 584 63.39 -65.22 -16.07
C ASP A 584 63.07 -64.74 -17.51
N PRO A 585 64.04 -64.14 -18.22
CA PRO A 585 63.85 -63.57 -19.56
C PRO A 585 63.80 -64.68 -20.62
N ARG A 586 62.70 -65.43 -20.63
CA ARG A 586 62.51 -66.58 -21.52
C ARG A 586 62.42 -66.19 -23.00
N TRP A 587 61.86 -65.02 -23.29
CA TRP A 587 61.64 -64.49 -24.65
C TRP A 587 62.51 -63.28 -25.01
N THR A 588 63.11 -62.61 -24.02
CA THR A 588 63.89 -61.37 -24.20
C THR A 588 65.41 -61.56 -24.12
N SER A 589 65.90 -62.79 -23.90
CA SER A 589 67.33 -63.10 -23.74
C SER A 589 68.23 -62.59 -24.88
N VAL A 590 67.75 -62.67 -26.12
CA VAL A 590 68.46 -62.22 -27.34
C VAL A 590 68.65 -60.70 -27.38
N TYR A 591 67.76 -59.94 -26.73
CA TYR A 591 67.73 -58.47 -26.78
C TYR A 591 68.41 -57.80 -25.58
N SER A 592 69.01 -58.58 -24.66
CA SER A 592 69.72 -58.08 -23.48
C SER A 592 70.79 -57.02 -23.80
N LYS A 593 71.40 -57.07 -24.99
CA LYS A 593 72.41 -56.10 -25.44
C LYS A 593 71.83 -54.82 -26.06
N THR A 594 70.62 -54.89 -26.62
CA THR A 594 70.00 -53.79 -27.39
C THR A 594 68.86 -53.10 -26.64
N GLN A 595 68.47 -53.62 -25.47
CA GLN A 595 67.34 -53.08 -24.73
C GLN A 595 67.71 -51.70 -24.12
N PRO A 596 66.90 -50.65 -24.38
CA PRO A 596 67.15 -49.34 -23.80
C PRO A 596 66.97 -49.40 -22.28
N LYS A 597 67.90 -48.78 -21.54
CA LYS A 597 67.78 -48.64 -20.08
C LYS A 597 66.73 -47.58 -19.77
N THR A 598 65.72 -47.94 -19.00
CA THR A 598 64.68 -47.00 -18.56
C THR A 598 65.28 -46.01 -17.56
N ILE A 599 65.27 -44.73 -17.91
CA ILE A 599 65.63 -43.63 -17.01
C ILE A 599 64.31 -43.12 -16.43
N PHE A 600 64.10 -43.33 -15.13
CA PHE A 600 62.95 -42.76 -14.43
C PHE A 600 63.24 -41.30 -14.09
N SER A 601 62.22 -40.44 -14.17
CA SER A 601 62.30 -39.07 -13.66
C SER A 601 62.43 -39.11 -12.14
N GLU A 602 63.38 -38.36 -11.57
CA GLU A 602 63.46 -38.17 -10.12
C GLU A 602 62.20 -37.45 -9.64
N GLU A 603 61.47 -38.04 -8.68
CA GLU A 603 60.28 -37.42 -8.09
C GLU A 603 60.71 -36.17 -7.32
N THR A 604 60.46 -34.99 -7.91
CA THR A 604 60.45 -33.73 -7.17
C THR A 604 59.23 -33.75 -6.26
N GLY A 605 59.45 -34.05 -4.98
CA GLY A 605 58.41 -34.06 -3.97
C GLY A 605 57.87 -32.66 -3.71
N ASP A 606 56.81 -32.31 -4.42
CA ASP A 606 55.86 -31.26 -4.05
C ASP A 606 54.47 -31.82 -4.32
N GLU A 607 53.77 -32.25 -3.26
CA GLU A 607 52.29 -32.27 -3.13
C GLU A 607 51.91 -32.82 -1.74
N GLU A 608 51.56 -31.89 -0.83
CA GLU A 608 50.63 -32.11 0.30
C GLU A 608 49.19 -31.93 -0.18
#